data_AF-A0A354BFD7-F1
#
_entry.id   AF-A0A354BFD7-F1
#
_cell.length_a   1.000
_cell.length_b   1.000
_cell.length_c   1.000
_cell.angle_alpha   90.00
_cell.angle_beta   90.00
_cell.angle_gamma   90.00
#
_symmetry.space_group_name_H-M   'P 1'
#
loop_
_entity.id
_entity.type
_entity.pdbx_description
1 polymer ?
#
loop_
_entity_poly.entity_id
_entity_poly.type
_entity_poly.pdbx_seq_one_letter_code
_entity_poly.pdbx_strand_id
1 'polypeptide(L)'
;MTHFRGLLLLVGFLTIVELNLPDMASATPKASLSQTKHKTVHPSAIDTALRYATALAHGDRITAGEFDFACQYNSVTAPSAKAKSSVAKEPSYDKCWEALTVGHAPFLNRSDIGMDVLWPSTGPLVFYGDTLPSAQASAFVMDVLGTSPPGTGLHLAVTGTRTIPNGSFRLKPNGSVIGVPATLVELTVHYHDPLTSPIAYGPGMVHWTSTVKRERRAIKSITTQWVVLSGLRPHGFPRDTAVAHLPVDTKPEAP
;
A
#
# COMPACT_ATOMS: atom_id res chain seq x y z
N MET A 1 -66.64 5.48 -34.90
CA MET A 1 -66.18 6.89 -34.92
C MET A 1 -64.66 6.86 -34.68
N THR A 2 -63.82 6.71 -35.73
CA THR A 2 -63.21 7.75 -36.60
C THR A 2 -62.25 8.68 -35.83
N HIS A 3 -61.00 9.03 -36.17
CA HIS A 3 -59.93 8.74 -37.17
C HIS A 3 -58.65 9.46 -36.62
N PHE A 4 -57.42 8.93 -36.68
CA PHE A 4 -56.34 9.10 -37.68
C PHE A 4 -55.71 10.51 -37.89
N ARG A 5 -54.37 10.53 -38.11
CA ARG A 5 -53.44 11.54 -38.72
C ARG A 5 -52.68 12.47 -37.75
N GLY A 6 -51.40 12.83 -37.92
CA GLY A 6 -50.36 12.70 -38.98
C GLY A 6 -49.29 13.80 -38.72
N LEU A 7 -47.99 13.50 -38.66
CA LEU A 7 -46.94 13.65 -39.71
C LEU A 7 -46.30 15.07 -39.87
N LEU A 8 -44.96 15.10 -39.71
CA LEU A 8 -43.86 15.97 -40.23
C LEU A 8 -44.07 17.48 -40.51
N LEU A 9 -43.04 18.30 -40.20
CA LEU A 9 -42.16 18.94 -41.22
C LEU A 9 -40.93 19.69 -40.65
N LEU A 10 -39.81 19.47 -41.34
CA LEU A 10 -38.50 20.15 -41.33
C LEU A 10 -38.54 21.43 -42.18
N VAL A 11 -37.94 22.55 -41.74
CA VAL A 11 -37.36 23.66 -42.54
C VAL A 11 -36.42 24.44 -41.58
N GLY A 12 -35.16 24.83 -41.82
CA GLY A 12 -34.35 24.90 -43.03
C GLY A 12 -34.16 26.35 -43.53
N PHE A 13 -33.29 27.17 -42.93
CA PHE A 13 -32.83 28.42 -43.57
C PHE A 13 -31.32 28.65 -43.42
N LEU A 14 -30.64 28.60 -44.56
CA LEU A 14 -29.30 29.10 -44.84
C LEU A 14 -29.33 30.62 -44.99
N THR A 15 -28.29 31.32 -44.50
CA THR A 15 -27.85 32.61 -45.05
C THR A 15 -26.33 32.64 -45.18
N ILE A 16 -25.89 33.35 -46.22
CA ILE A 16 -24.61 33.28 -46.91
C ILE A 16 -23.63 34.36 -46.39
N VAL A 17 -22.38 33.92 -46.23
CA VAL A 17 -21.05 34.58 -46.41
C VAL A 17 -20.99 36.10 -46.63
N GLU A 18 -20.12 36.76 -45.86
CA GLU A 18 -19.20 37.78 -46.40
C GLU A 18 -17.76 37.52 -45.92
N LEU A 19 -16.82 37.51 -46.87
CA LEU A 19 -15.38 37.42 -46.68
C LEU A 19 -14.79 38.79 -46.32
N ASN A 20 -13.85 38.82 -45.39
CA ASN A 20 -12.79 39.83 -45.36
C ASN A 20 -11.49 39.19 -44.84
N LEU A 21 -10.49 39.08 -45.72
CA LEU A 21 -9.07 38.95 -45.41
C LEU A 21 -8.41 40.29 -45.82
N PRO A 22 -7.36 40.76 -45.12
CA PRO A 22 -6.04 40.52 -45.70
C PRO A 22 -4.87 40.31 -44.71
N ASP A 23 -3.86 39.64 -45.28
CA ASP A 23 -2.40 39.71 -45.13
C ASP A 23 -1.62 39.43 -43.82
N MET A 24 -0.87 38.31 -43.92
CA MET A 24 0.58 38.15 -43.74
C MET A 24 1.28 38.68 -42.48
N ALA A 25 1.62 37.74 -41.59
CA ALA A 25 2.93 37.73 -40.94
C ALA A 25 3.36 36.28 -40.63
N SER A 26 4.35 35.79 -41.37
CA SER A 26 5.06 34.55 -41.08
C SER A 26 5.89 34.70 -39.80
N ALA A 27 5.65 33.86 -38.79
CA ALA A 27 6.55 33.68 -37.67
C ALA A 27 6.68 32.18 -37.32
N THR A 28 7.94 31.78 -37.21
CA THR A 28 8.57 30.46 -37.00
C THR A 28 7.94 29.64 -35.86
N PRO A 29 7.88 28.28 -35.95
CA PRO A 29 7.38 27.45 -34.85
C PRO A 29 8.37 27.48 -33.67
N LYS A 30 7.95 28.06 -32.55
CA LYS A 30 8.73 28.03 -31.31
C LYS A 30 8.33 26.81 -30.49
N ALA A 31 9.26 25.86 -30.41
CA ALA A 31 9.47 24.83 -29.41
C ALA A 31 8.22 24.17 -28.78
N SER A 32 8.00 22.91 -29.18
CA SER A 32 7.28 21.93 -28.37
C SER A 32 7.74 22.00 -26.91
N LEU A 33 6.82 22.41 -26.03
CA LEU A 33 6.92 22.13 -24.60
C LEU A 33 7.03 20.62 -24.48
N SER A 34 8.25 20.16 -24.13
CA SER A 34 8.54 18.79 -23.76
C SER A 34 7.45 18.31 -22.80
N GLN A 35 6.56 17.46 -23.29
CA GLN A 35 5.66 16.69 -22.46
C GLN A 35 6.55 15.94 -21.47
N THR A 36 6.50 16.37 -20.22
CA THR A 36 7.05 15.62 -19.10
C THR A 36 6.40 14.24 -19.21
N LYS A 37 7.19 13.25 -19.64
CA LYS A 37 6.78 11.84 -19.65
C LYS A 37 6.24 11.54 -18.27
N HIS A 38 4.92 11.43 -18.14
CA HIS A 38 4.31 10.70 -17.04
C HIS A 38 4.88 9.29 -17.15
N LYS A 39 5.90 9.04 -16.33
CA LYS A 39 6.61 7.77 -16.28
C LYS A 39 5.56 6.73 -15.92
N THR A 40 5.37 5.81 -16.85
CA THR A 40 4.43 4.70 -16.83
C THR A 40 4.34 4.09 -15.44
N VAL A 41 3.11 3.88 -14.96
CA VAL A 41 2.81 3.00 -13.82
C VAL A 41 3.65 1.74 -14.00
N HIS A 42 4.60 1.50 -13.09
CA HIS A 42 5.48 0.35 -13.18
C HIS A 42 4.68 -0.88 -12.70
N PRO A 43 4.34 -1.87 -13.56
CA PRO A 43 3.71 -3.12 -13.12
C PRO A 43 4.52 -3.78 -12.00
N SER A 44 5.85 -3.55 -12.01
CA SER A 44 6.77 -4.02 -10.97
C SER A 44 6.48 -3.47 -9.57
N ALA A 45 5.90 -2.27 -9.42
CA ALA A 45 5.58 -1.72 -8.10
C ALA A 45 4.37 -2.44 -7.47
N ILE A 46 3.33 -2.67 -8.27
CA ILE A 46 2.15 -3.44 -7.86
C ILE A 46 2.57 -4.87 -7.47
N ASP A 47 3.32 -5.54 -8.35
CA ASP A 47 3.82 -6.90 -8.09
C ASP A 47 4.68 -6.96 -6.84
N THR A 48 5.50 -5.94 -6.58
CA THR A 48 6.35 -5.88 -5.37
C THR A 48 5.51 -5.75 -4.11
N ALA A 49 4.54 -4.82 -4.08
CA ALA A 49 3.67 -4.64 -2.93
C ALA A 49 2.84 -5.90 -2.65
N LEU A 50 2.26 -6.51 -3.69
CA LEU A 50 1.47 -7.72 -3.56
C LEU A 50 2.31 -8.90 -3.06
N ARG A 51 3.47 -9.17 -3.69
CA ARG A 51 4.37 -10.27 -3.26
C ARG A 51 4.86 -10.08 -1.83
N TYR A 52 5.17 -8.84 -1.45
CA TYR A 52 5.59 -8.54 -0.09
C TYR A 52 4.46 -8.78 0.91
N ALA A 53 3.28 -8.22 0.69
CA ALA A 53 2.12 -8.40 1.56
C ALA A 53 1.68 -9.88 1.66
N THR A 54 1.71 -10.62 0.55
CA THR A 54 1.46 -12.06 0.55
C THR A 54 2.53 -12.81 1.36
N ALA A 55 3.81 -12.50 1.19
CA ALA A 55 4.87 -13.13 1.97
C ALA A 55 4.70 -12.91 3.47
N LEU A 56 4.32 -11.68 3.88
CA LEU A 56 3.97 -11.39 5.27
C LEU A 56 2.81 -12.25 5.79
N ALA A 57 1.72 -12.34 5.02
CA ALA A 57 0.55 -13.11 5.40
C ALA A 57 0.82 -14.61 5.53
N HIS A 58 1.79 -15.13 4.76
CA HIS A 58 2.20 -16.54 4.79
C HIS A 58 3.34 -16.84 5.78
N GLY A 59 3.87 -15.83 6.48
CA GLY A 59 5.05 -16.02 7.33
C GLY A 59 6.32 -16.36 6.54
N ASP A 60 6.36 -16.07 5.24
CA ASP A 60 7.54 -16.28 4.39
C ASP A 60 8.57 -15.17 4.65
N ARG A 61 9.42 -15.45 5.65
CA ARG A 61 10.44 -14.52 6.15
C ARG A 61 11.48 -14.16 5.09
N ILE A 62 11.78 -15.09 4.19
CA ILE A 62 12.81 -14.90 3.16
C ILE A 62 12.28 -13.93 2.11
N THR A 63 11.12 -14.23 1.52
CA THR A 63 10.51 -13.34 0.53
C THR A 63 10.16 -11.98 1.14
N ALA A 64 9.68 -11.95 2.38
CA ALA A 64 9.46 -10.70 3.09
C ALA A 64 10.76 -9.89 3.22
N GLY A 65 11.81 -10.48 3.75
CA GLY A 65 13.10 -9.81 3.91
C GLY A 65 13.73 -9.36 2.59
N GLU A 66 13.52 -10.09 1.50
CA GLU A 66 13.96 -9.69 0.15
C GLU A 66 13.29 -8.41 -0.32
N PHE A 67 12.01 -8.19 -0.01
CA PHE A 67 11.27 -7.00 -0.47
C PHE A 67 11.22 -5.88 0.57
N ASP A 68 11.71 -6.11 1.80
CA ASP A 68 11.75 -5.08 2.84
C ASP A 68 12.91 -4.09 2.65
N PHE A 69 12.60 -2.81 2.50
CA PHE A 69 13.63 -1.78 2.27
C PHE A 69 14.60 -1.64 3.44
N ALA A 70 14.13 -1.70 4.69
CA ALA A 70 15.00 -1.55 5.86
C ALA A 70 15.97 -2.74 5.96
N CYS A 71 15.50 -3.94 5.65
CA CYS A 71 16.33 -5.14 5.59
C CYS A 71 17.42 -5.03 4.52
N GLN A 72 17.05 -4.66 3.29
CA GLN A 72 18.02 -4.45 2.23
C GLN A 72 18.99 -3.30 2.57
N TYR A 73 18.50 -2.19 3.12
CA TYR A 73 19.31 -1.04 3.49
C TYR A 73 20.38 -1.40 4.53
N ASN A 74 20.05 -2.22 5.53
CA ASN A 74 21.01 -2.71 6.51
C ASN A 74 22.13 -3.54 5.87
N SER A 75 21.82 -4.33 4.82
CA SER A 75 22.84 -5.11 4.10
C SER A 75 23.83 -4.23 3.33
N VAL A 76 23.36 -3.11 2.76
CA VAL A 76 24.18 -2.19 1.96
C VAL A 76 24.99 -1.21 2.83
N THR A 77 24.49 -0.90 4.03
CA THR A 77 25.13 0.06 4.94
C THR A 77 25.96 -0.59 6.05
N ALA A 78 25.86 -1.91 6.24
CA ALA A 78 26.66 -2.63 7.22
C ALA A 78 28.16 -2.43 6.95
N PRO A 79 28.97 -2.14 7.99
CA PRO A 79 30.42 -2.07 7.83
C PRO A 79 30.95 -3.38 7.22
N SER A 80 31.78 -3.25 6.19
CA SER A 80 32.54 -4.41 5.70
C SER A 80 33.44 -4.86 6.84
N ALA A 81 33.12 -6.00 7.44
CA ALA A 81 34.05 -6.64 8.35
C ALA A 81 35.29 -6.95 7.50
N LYS A 82 36.49 -6.62 8.01
CA LYS A 82 37.76 -7.07 7.44
C LYS A 82 37.87 -8.58 7.61
N ALA A 83 37.06 -9.34 6.87
CA ALA A 83 37.05 -10.78 6.87
C ALA A 83 37.04 -11.25 5.42
N LYS A 84 38.03 -12.06 5.09
CA LYS A 84 38.19 -12.74 3.81
C LYS A 84 36.99 -13.69 3.61
N SER A 85 35.92 -13.21 2.99
CA SER A 85 34.91 -14.08 2.40
C SER A 85 34.15 -13.30 1.34
N SER A 86 34.22 -13.78 0.10
CA SER A 86 33.49 -13.28 -1.07
C SER A 86 32.03 -13.75 -1.12
N VAL A 87 31.49 -14.24 -0.01
CA VAL A 87 30.05 -14.50 0.08
C VAL A 87 29.40 -13.18 0.44
N ALA A 88 28.60 -12.66 -0.48
CA ALA A 88 27.70 -11.54 -0.21
C ALA A 88 27.07 -11.79 1.16
N LYS A 89 27.21 -10.83 2.07
CA LYS A 89 26.72 -10.94 3.44
C LYS A 89 25.20 -11.01 3.34
N GLU A 90 24.64 -12.21 3.19
CA GLU A 90 23.20 -12.39 3.02
C GLU A 90 22.52 -11.67 4.19
N PRO A 91 21.50 -10.84 3.92
CA PRO A 91 20.75 -10.23 4.99
C PRO A 91 20.27 -11.34 5.92
N SER A 92 20.46 -11.18 7.23
CA SER A 92 19.81 -12.08 8.18
C SER A 92 18.31 -11.74 8.16
N TYR A 93 17.59 -12.38 7.24
CA TYR A 93 16.16 -12.18 7.07
C TYR A 93 15.40 -12.48 8.36
N ASP A 94 15.91 -13.38 9.20
CA ASP A 94 15.39 -13.62 10.55
C ASP A 94 15.45 -12.39 11.46
N LYS A 95 16.55 -11.61 11.44
CA LYS A 95 16.64 -10.36 12.23
C LYS A 95 15.70 -9.28 11.70
N CYS A 96 15.53 -9.20 10.39
CA CYS A 96 14.57 -8.28 9.79
C CYS A 96 13.14 -8.67 10.16
N TRP A 97 12.83 -9.96 10.11
CA TRP A 97 11.56 -10.52 10.55
C TRP A 97 11.31 -10.26 12.04
N GLU A 98 12.29 -10.49 12.89
CA GLU A 98 12.20 -10.20 14.33
C GLU A 98 11.88 -8.73 14.59
N ALA A 99 12.60 -7.81 13.95
CA ALA A 99 12.34 -6.37 14.08
C ALA A 99 10.91 -6.00 13.62
N LEU A 100 10.44 -6.62 12.54
CA LEU A 100 9.08 -6.44 12.03
C LEU A 100 8.04 -6.95 13.06
N THR A 101 8.19 -8.18 13.55
CA THR A 101 7.29 -8.78 14.55
C THR A 101 7.29 -7.99 15.86
N VAL A 102 8.43 -7.45 16.29
CA VAL A 102 8.50 -6.55 17.45
C VAL A 102 7.70 -5.27 17.20
N GLY A 103 7.78 -4.69 16.00
CA GLY A 103 6.95 -3.54 15.61
C GLY A 103 5.45 -3.84 15.58
N HIS A 104 5.07 -5.10 15.36
CA HIS A 104 3.70 -5.58 15.38
C HIS A 104 3.14 -5.90 16.76
N ALA A 105 4.01 -6.21 17.72
CA ALA A 105 3.64 -6.65 19.07
C ALA A 105 2.59 -5.77 19.78
N PRO A 106 2.59 -4.42 19.65
CA PRO A 106 1.58 -3.58 20.28
C PRO A 106 0.13 -3.85 19.82
N PHE A 107 -0.08 -4.46 18.66
CA PHE A 107 -1.42 -4.79 18.13
C PHE A 107 -1.91 -6.18 18.57
N LEU A 108 -1.03 -6.99 19.16
CA LEU A 108 -1.34 -8.34 19.63
C LEU A 108 -1.88 -8.25 21.06
N ASN A 109 -3.20 -8.11 21.20
CA ASN A 109 -3.83 -8.08 22.51
C ASN A 109 -4.24 -9.49 22.93
N ARG A 110 -3.49 -10.08 23.85
CA ARG A 110 -3.92 -11.28 24.58
C ARG A 110 -4.86 -10.87 25.69
N SER A 111 -6.11 -10.53 25.37
CA SER A 111 -7.11 -10.35 26.42
C SER A 111 -7.65 -11.71 26.85
N ASP A 112 -6.96 -12.33 27.81
CA ASP A 112 -7.60 -13.26 28.75
C ASP A 112 -8.74 -12.51 29.47
N ILE A 113 -9.75 -13.23 29.95
CA ILE A 113 -11.01 -12.76 30.57
C ILE A 113 -12.19 -12.89 29.61
N GLY A 114 -12.56 -14.15 29.34
CA GLY A 114 -13.93 -14.56 29.04
C GLY A 114 -14.27 -14.86 27.58
N MET A 115 -13.32 -14.77 26.66
CA MET A 115 -13.53 -14.99 25.21
C MET A 115 -12.87 -16.27 24.67
N ASP A 116 -12.10 -16.96 25.51
CA ASP A 116 -11.41 -18.23 25.22
C ASP A 116 -12.40 -19.37 24.88
N VAL A 117 -13.68 -19.20 25.19
CA VAL A 117 -14.76 -20.18 24.99
C VAL A 117 -15.49 -19.99 23.64
N LEU A 118 -15.41 -18.81 23.02
CA LEU A 118 -16.17 -18.49 21.80
C LEU A 118 -15.31 -18.39 20.53
N TRP A 119 -13.98 -18.41 20.67
CA TRP A 119 -13.05 -18.16 19.57
C TRP A 119 -12.39 -19.47 19.10
N PRO A 120 -12.58 -19.89 17.84
CA PRO A 120 -12.06 -21.16 17.35
C PRO A 120 -10.57 -21.12 16.96
N SER A 121 -9.89 -19.97 17.01
CA SER A 121 -8.50 -19.87 16.53
C SER A 121 -7.46 -20.10 17.64
N THR A 122 -6.38 -20.81 17.30
CA THR A 122 -5.26 -21.14 18.18
C THR A 122 -4.23 -20.00 18.30
N GLY A 123 -4.62 -18.75 18.02
CA GLY A 123 -3.70 -17.60 17.88
C GLY A 123 -4.14 -16.36 18.69
N PRO A 124 -3.24 -15.38 18.89
CA PRO A 124 -3.58 -14.13 19.59
C PRO A 124 -4.62 -13.31 18.81
N LEU A 125 -5.56 -12.72 19.53
CA LEU A 125 -6.51 -11.77 18.92
C LEU A 125 -5.79 -10.46 18.60
N VAL A 126 -5.87 -10.02 17.34
CA VAL A 126 -5.33 -8.73 16.93
C VAL A 126 -6.37 -7.65 17.20
N PHE A 127 -6.04 -6.71 18.07
CA PHE A 127 -6.91 -5.60 18.44
C PHE A 127 -6.18 -4.28 18.26
N TYR A 128 -6.57 -3.52 17.23
CA TYR A 128 -5.92 -2.23 16.94
C TYR A 128 -6.38 -1.11 17.87
N GLY A 129 -7.58 -1.21 18.45
CA GLY A 129 -8.11 -0.18 19.35
C GLY A 129 -8.00 1.24 18.78
N ASP A 130 -7.43 2.16 19.56
CA ASP A 130 -7.18 3.55 19.15
C ASP A 130 -5.91 3.73 18.31
N THR A 131 -5.09 2.69 18.21
CA THR A 131 -3.85 2.71 17.41
C THR A 131 -4.06 2.34 15.95
N LEU A 132 -5.31 2.02 15.57
CA LEU A 132 -5.70 1.71 14.18
C LEU A 132 -5.19 2.76 13.17
N PRO A 133 -5.34 4.08 13.39
CA PRO A 133 -4.88 5.09 12.42
C PRO A 133 -3.36 5.18 12.29
N SER A 134 -2.61 4.72 13.30
CA SER A 134 -1.15 4.75 13.34
C SER A 134 -0.51 3.43 12.93
N ALA A 135 -1.31 2.40 12.67
CA ALA A 135 -0.82 1.08 12.33
C ALA A 135 -0.19 1.10 10.94
N GLN A 136 0.99 0.49 10.82
CA GLN A 136 1.66 0.33 9.53
C GLN A 136 0.89 -0.68 8.67
N ALA A 137 0.98 -0.53 7.34
CA ALA A 137 0.30 -1.42 6.40
C ALA A 137 0.60 -2.92 6.66
N SER A 138 1.84 -3.24 7.03
CA SER A 138 2.28 -4.60 7.37
C SER A 138 1.55 -5.21 8.57
N ALA A 139 1.05 -4.39 9.49
CA ALA A 139 0.30 -4.87 10.65
C ALA A 139 -1.07 -5.44 10.27
N PHE A 140 -1.58 -5.19 9.06
CA PHE A 140 -2.86 -5.72 8.56
C PHE A 140 -2.73 -7.00 7.75
N VAL A 141 -1.51 -7.50 7.57
CA VAL A 141 -1.21 -8.74 6.83
C VAL A 141 -0.20 -9.60 7.57
N MET A 142 -0.18 -9.52 8.90
CA MET A 142 0.65 -10.39 9.74
C MET A 142 0.23 -11.85 9.57
N ASP A 143 1.17 -12.78 9.72
CA ASP A 143 0.97 -14.23 9.62
C ASP A 143 0.02 -14.80 10.71
N VAL A 144 -0.21 -14.04 11.78
CA VAL A 144 -1.18 -14.38 12.83
C VAL A 144 -2.63 -14.00 12.50
N LEU A 145 -2.86 -13.19 11.46
CA LEU A 145 -4.20 -12.73 11.05
C LEU A 145 -4.91 -13.76 10.18
N GLY A 146 -6.24 -13.80 10.29
CA GLY A 146 -7.07 -14.53 9.33
C GLY A 146 -6.81 -16.02 9.28
N THR A 147 -6.26 -16.65 10.33
CA THR A 147 -5.96 -18.10 10.35
C THR A 147 -7.23 -18.96 10.37
N SER A 148 -7.96 -18.95 9.26
CA SER A 148 -9.15 -19.74 8.96
C SER A 148 -8.82 -20.69 7.81
N PRO A 149 -8.96 -22.01 8.01
CA PRO A 149 -8.77 -22.96 6.92
C PRO A 149 -9.73 -22.68 5.74
N PRO A 150 -9.28 -22.77 4.47
CA PRO A 150 -7.91 -23.01 4.00
C PRO A 150 -7.09 -21.72 3.79
N GLY A 151 -5.80 -21.75 4.16
CA GLY A 151 -4.83 -20.68 3.86
C GLY A 151 -4.68 -19.63 4.97
N THR A 152 -4.39 -18.39 4.57
CA THR A 152 -4.19 -17.23 5.47
C THR A 152 -5.50 -16.52 5.83
N GLY A 153 -6.64 -17.02 5.32
CA GLY A 153 -7.99 -16.45 5.47
C GLY A 153 -8.12 -14.96 5.20
N LEU A 154 -7.20 -14.41 4.40
CA LEU A 154 -7.27 -13.06 3.85
C LEU A 154 -7.07 -13.06 2.33
N HIS A 155 -7.66 -12.07 1.66
CA HIS A 155 -7.49 -11.81 0.24
C HIS A 155 -7.03 -10.38 0.01
N LEU A 156 -6.04 -10.21 -0.85
CA LEU A 156 -5.46 -8.91 -1.20
C LEU A 156 -5.96 -8.45 -2.57
N ALA A 157 -6.55 -7.26 -2.63
CA ALA A 157 -6.98 -6.64 -3.87
C ALA A 157 -6.24 -5.31 -4.08
N VAL A 158 -5.70 -5.10 -5.28
CA VAL A 158 -5.09 -3.82 -5.65
C VAL A 158 -6.21 -2.85 -6.03
N THR A 159 -6.35 -1.76 -5.27
CA THR A 159 -7.41 -0.77 -5.51
C THR A 159 -6.92 0.54 -6.09
N GLY A 160 -5.61 0.80 -6.00
CA GLY A 160 -5.03 2.06 -6.45
C GLY A 160 -3.52 1.98 -6.62
N THR A 161 -3.01 2.84 -7.48
CA THR A 161 -1.58 3.03 -7.68
C THR A 161 -1.31 4.45 -8.15
N ARG A 162 -0.31 5.11 -7.58
CA ARG A 162 0.12 6.44 -8.01
C ARG A 162 1.58 6.69 -7.69
N THR A 163 2.28 7.43 -8.54
CA THR A 163 3.60 7.95 -8.21
C THR A 163 3.49 9.00 -7.12
N ILE A 164 4.44 9.00 -6.19
CA ILE A 164 4.59 10.02 -5.14
C ILE A 164 5.96 10.69 -5.27
N PRO A 165 6.25 11.78 -4.54
CA PRO A 165 7.58 12.36 -4.53
C PRO A 165 8.65 11.30 -4.23
N ASN A 166 9.82 11.45 -4.86
CA ASN A 166 10.90 10.48 -4.74
C ASN A 166 11.26 10.21 -3.28
N GLY A 167 11.49 8.93 -2.96
CA GLY A 167 12.08 8.54 -1.69
C GLY A 167 13.55 8.98 -1.66
N SER A 168 14.02 9.48 -0.53
CA SER A 168 15.40 9.91 -0.38
C SER A 168 16.05 9.33 0.87
N PHE A 169 17.31 8.94 0.75
CA PHE A 169 18.09 8.34 1.84
C PHE A 169 19.59 8.56 1.61
N ARG A 170 20.40 8.27 2.63
CA ARG A 170 21.87 8.30 2.55
C ARG A 170 22.40 6.91 2.83
N LEU A 171 23.42 6.44 2.11
CA LEU A 171 24.05 5.14 2.42
C LEU A 171 25.20 5.26 3.44
N LYS A 172 25.61 6.48 3.77
CA LYS A 172 26.63 6.78 4.77
C LYS A 172 26.17 8.00 5.57
N PRO A 173 26.51 8.12 6.87
CA PRO A 173 26.06 9.23 7.72
C PRO A 173 26.28 10.62 7.09
N ASN A 174 27.45 10.82 6.47
CA ASN A 174 27.85 12.06 5.78
C ASN A 174 27.93 11.90 4.25
N GLY A 175 27.22 10.91 3.69
CA GLY A 175 27.19 10.67 2.25
C GLY A 175 26.23 11.60 1.50
N SER A 176 26.29 11.54 0.17
CA SER A 176 25.30 12.21 -0.69
C SER A 176 23.91 11.64 -0.46
N VAL A 177 22.90 12.51 -0.60
CA VAL A 177 21.50 12.10 -0.60
C VAL A 177 21.19 11.49 -1.96
N ILE A 178 20.68 10.26 -1.94
CA ILE A 178 20.22 9.52 -3.11
C ILE A 178 18.70 9.67 -3.17
N GLY A 179 18.17 10.04 -4.34
CA GLY A 179 16.74 10.09 -4.61
C GLY A 179 16.35 8.97 -5.58
N VAL A 180 15.34 8.18 -5.22
CA VAL A 180 14.81 7.09 -6.04
C VAL A 180 13.30 7.26 -6.28
N PRO A 181 12.77 6.84 -7.45
CA PRO A 181 11.34 6.89 -7.69
C PRO A 181 10.54 6.10 -6.64
N ALA A 182 9.44 6.69 -6.17
CA ALA A 182 8.54 6.09 -5.20
C ALA A 182 7.11 6.00 -5.76
N THR A 183 6.47 4.86 -5.54
CA THR A 183 5.09 4.58 -5.96
C THR A 183 4.29 4.15 -4.75
N LEU A 184 3.14 4.77 -4.54
CA LEU A 184 2.15 4.36 -3.54
C LEU A 184 1.22 3.34 -4.19
N VAL A 185 1.12 2.16 -3.60
CA VAL A 185 0.18 1.10 -4.00
C VAL A 185 -0.86 0.95 -2.91
N GLU A 186 -2.13 1.00 -3.25
CA GLU A 186 -3.23 0.79 -2.32
C GLU A 186 -3.70 -0.67 -2.43
N LEU A 187 -3.64 -1.39 -1.31
CA LEU A 187 -4.12 -2.76 -1.20
C LEU A 187 -5.29 -2.81 -0.21
N THR A 188 -6.42 -3.33 -0.65
CA THR A 188 -7.51 -3.70 0.25
C THR A 188 -7.29 -5.13 0.72
N VAL A 189 -7.19 -5.29 2.04
CA VAL A 189 -7.17 -6.58 2.73
C VAL A 189 -8.60 -6.94 3.06
N HIS A 190 -9.09 -8.06 2.55
CA HIS A 190 -10.38 -8.64 2.89
C HIS A 190 -10.15 -9.82 3.82
N TYR A 191 -10.83 -9.84 4.97
CA TYR A 191 -10.77 -10.97 5.91
C TYR A 191 -12.01 -11.84 5.69
N HIS A 192 -11.80 -13.15 5.51
CA HIS A 192 -12.89 -14.06 5.12
C HIS A 192 -13.80 -14.45 6.28
N ASP A 193 -13.23 -14.69 7.46
CA ASP A 193 -13.98 -15.13 8.64
C ASP A 193 -13.95 -14.04 9.73
N PRO A 194 -15.11 -13.45 10.07
CA PRO A 194 -15.23 -12.52 11.19
C PRO A 194 -14.72 -13.07 12.53
N LEU A 195 -14.71 -14.40 12.72
CA LEU A 195 -14.16 -15.08 13.89
C LEU A 195 -12.64 -15.24 13.88
N THR A 196 -11.94 -14.74 12.86
CA THR A 196 -10.47 -14.65 12.83
C THR A 196 -9.96 -13.30 12.33
N SER A 197 -10.87 -12.42 11.92
CA SER A 197 -10.62 -11.03 11.59
C SER A 197 -10.03 -10.25 12.78
N PRO A 198 -9.16 -9.27 12.52
CA PRO A 198 -8.77 -8.32 13.55
C PRO A 198 -9.96 -7.45 13.98
N ILE A 199 -9.86 -6.88 15.18
CA ILE A 199 -10.93 -6.09 15.78
C ILE A 199 -10.46 -4.65 16.00
N ALA A 200 -11.37 -3.70 15.83
CA ALA A 200 -11.17 -2.29 16.19
C ALA A 200 -12.40 -1.71 16.91
N TYR A 201 -12.28 -0.49 17.42
CA TYR A 201 -13.45 0.23 17.93
C TYR A 201 -14.36 0.64 16.78
N GLY A 202 -15.68 0.61 17.01
CA GLY A 202 -16.67 1.09 16.03
C GLY A 202 -16.44 2.57 15.66
N PRO A 203 -16.69 2.96 14.39
CA PRO A 203 -16.54 4.35 13.94
C PRO A 203 -17.45 5.30 14.75
N GLY A 204 -16.94 6.48 15.09
CA GLY A 204 -17.68 7.50 15.84
C GLY A 204 -17.61 7.39 17.38
N MET A 205 -16.97 6.34 17.91
CA MET A 205 -16.81 6.16 19.36
C MET A 205 -15.62 6.98 19.89
N VAL A 206 -15.81 8.28 20.10
CA VAL A 206 -14.84 9.19 20.71
C VAL A 206 -14.64 8.89 22.20
N HIS A 207 -13.39 8.92 22.66
CA HIS A 207 -13.00 8.71 24.06
C HIS A 207 -13.27 9.97 24.90
N TRP A 208 -14.55 10.31 25.12
CA TRP A 208 -14.91 11.31 26.12
C TRP A 208 -15.40 10.59 27.36
N THR A 209 -14.68 10.74 28.49
CA THR A 209 -15.05 10.57 29.93
C THR A 209 -16.15 9.56 30.33
N SER A 210 -16.51 8.64 29.45
CA SER A 210 -17.71 7.82 29.51
C SER A 210 -17.33 6.47 30.08
N THR A 211 -18.10 6.04 31.07
CA THR A 211 -18.05 4.70 31.65
C THR A 211 -18.64 3.63 30.72
N VAL A 212 -19.16 4.01 29.54
CA VAL A 212 -19.71 3.08 28.55
C VAL A 212 -18.59 2.38 27.80
N LYS A 213 -18.57 1.05 27.89
CA LYS A 213 -17.65 0.18 27.16
C LYS A 213 -17.81 0.43 25.65
N ARG A 214 -16.73 0.82 24.98
CA ARG A 214 -16.72 1.05 23.53
C ARG A 214 -16.95 -0.26 22.79
N GLU A 215 -17.84 -0.20 21.81
CA GLU A 215 -18.14 -1.35 20.97
C GLU A 215 -16.91 -1.76 20.18
N ARG A 216 -16.61 -3.06 20.21
CA ARG A 216 -15.54 -3.70 19.45
C ARG A 216 -16.17 -4.42 18.26
N ARG A 217 -15.65 -4.20 17.06
CA ARG A 217 -16.16 -4.83 15.82
C ARG A 217 -15.05 -5.47 15.02
N ALA A 218 -15.35 -6.63 14.44
CA ALA A 218 -14.48 -7.29 13.47
C ALA A 218 -14.34 -6.44 12.22
N ILE A 219 -13.11 -6.32 11.73
CA ILE A 219 -12.79 -5.65 10.48
C ILE A 219 -13.07 -6.62 9.34
N LYS A 220 -13.96 -6.24 8.44
CA LYS A 220 -14.27 -7.00 7.23
C LYS A 220 -13.26 -6.74 6.13
N SER A 221 -12.94 -5.47 5.91
CA SER A 221 -11.89 -5.06 4.99
C SER A 221 -11.20 -3.78 5.45
N ILE A 222 -9.98 -3.56 4.96
CA ILE A 222 -9.23 -2.34 5.20
C ILE A 222 -8.34 -2.00 4.01
N THR A 223 -8.36 -0.74 3.57
CA THR A 223 -7.42 -0.26 2.56
C THR A 223 -6.16 0.27 3.23
N THR A 224 -5.03 -0.31 2.82
CA THR A 224 -3.69 -0.02 3.30
C THR A 224 -2.86 0.58 2.17
N GLN A 225 -1.88 1.42 2.50
CA GLN A 225 -1.03 2.08 1.52
C GLN A 225 0.43 1.65 1.67
N TRP A 226 1.03 1.21 0.56
CA TRP A 226 2.36 0.61 0.50
C TRP A 226 3.27 1.47 -0.36
N VAL A 227 4.35 1.97 0.22
CA VAL A 227 5.33 2.78 -0.50
C VAL A 227 6.40 1.88 -1.09
N VAL A 228 6.43 1.76 -2.41
CA VAL A 228 7.42 0.98 -3.16
C VAL A 228 8.46 1.91 -3.75
N LEU A 229 9.71 1.71 -3.37
CA LEU A 229 10.88 2.33 -3.97
C LEU A 229 11.34 1.47 -5.15
N SER A 230 11.77 2.10 -6.24
CA SER A 230 12.29 1.42 -7.44
C SER A 230 13.61 2.05 -7.90
N GLY A 231 14.39 1.34 -8.73
CA GLY A 231 15.71 1.81 -9.15
C GLY A 231 16.78 1.69 -8.05
N LEU A 232 16.65 0.70 -7.16
CA LEU A 232 17.58 0.49 -6.04
C LEU A 232 18.87 -0.23 -6.46
N ARG A 233 18.86 -1.08 -7.50
CA ARG A 233 20.03 -1.87 -7.91
C ARG A 233 21.28 -1.03 -8.22
N PRO A 234 21.19 0.10 -8.95
CA PRO A 234 22.35 0.97 -9.20
C PRO A 234 23.03 1.51 -7.94
N HIS A 235 22.35 1.45 -6.78
CA HIS A 235 22.85 1.92 -5.50
C HIS A 235 23.39 0.79 -4.60
N GLY A 236 23.55 -0.42 -5.14
CA GLY A 236 24.15 -1.57 -4.45
C GLY A 236 23.14 -2.46 -3.71
N PHE A 237 21.83 -2.20 -3.86
CA PHE A 237 20.80 -3.05 -3.29
C PHE A 237 20.65 -4.36 -4.08
N PRO A 238 20.30 -5.49 -3.41
CA PRO A 238 20.14 -6.78 -4.06
C PRO A 238 18.94 -6.82 -5.02
N ARG A 239 17.88 -6.07 -4.72
CA ARG A 239 16.69 -5.94 -5.57
C ARG A 239 16.52 -4.53 -6.09
N ASP A 240 15.80 -4.41 -7.21
CA ASP A 240 15.54 -3.10 -7.81
C ASP A 240 14.37 -2.39 -7.13
N THR A 241 13.48 -3.17 -6.53
CA THR A 241 12.30 -2.69 -5.83
C THR A 241 12.28 -3.17 -4.39
N ALA A 242 11.74 -2.33 -3.51
CA ALA A 242 11.54 -2.65 -2.10
C ALA A 242 10.39 -1.83 -1.52
N VAL A 243 9.74 -2.34 -0.48
CA VAL A 243 8.69 -1.67 0.27
C VAL A 243 9.30 -0.95 1.47
N ALA A 244 9.00 0.34 1.60
CA ALA A 244 9.33 1.15 2.78
C ALA A 244 8.13 1.19 3.74
N HIS A 245 8.36 0.83 5.00
CA HIS A 245 7.34 0.92 6.05
C HIS A 245 7.26 2.35 6.53
N LEU A 246 6.37 3.11 5.90
CA LEU A 246 6.01 4.45 6.32
C LEU A 246 4.62 4.38 6.97
N PRO A 247 4.38 5.09 8.08
CA PRO A 247 3.03 5.28 8.57
C PRO A 247 2.28 6.11 7.54
N VAL A 248 1.25 5.53 6.94
CA VAL A 248 0.38 6.19 5.97
C VAL A 248 -1.07 5.88 6.34
N ASP A 249 -1.95 6.86 6.19
CA ASP A 249 -3.35 6.77 6.62
C ASP A 249 -4.05 5.52 6.08
N THR A 250 -4.58 4.69 6.98
CA THR A 250 -5.40 3.51 6.63
C THR A 250 -6.88 3.82 6.79
N LYS A 251 -7.71 3.31 5.87
CA LYS A 251 -9.16 3.51 5.90
C LYS A 251 -9.88 2.18 6.12
N PRO A 252 -10.41 1.92 7.33
CA PRO A 252 -11.23 0.73 7.58
C PRO A 252 -12.60 0.85 6.91
N GLU A 253 -13.14 -0.25 6.40
CA GLU A 253 -14.54 -0.32 5.98
C GLU A 253 -15.44 -0.60 7.19
N ALA A 254 -16.60 0.08 7.26
CA ALA A 254 -17.63 -0.26 8.22
C ALA A 254 -18.29 -1.60 7.81
N PRO A 255 -18.69 -2.46 8.76
CA PRO A 255 -19.33 -3.75 8.47
C PRO A 255 -20.63 -3.61 7.67
#